data_AF-A0A3M6YFD8-F1
#
_entry.id   AF-A0A3M6YFD8-F1
#
_cell.length_a   1.000
_cell.length_b   1.000
_cell.length_c   1.000
_cell.angle_alpha   90.00
_cell.angle_beta   90.00
_cell.angle_gamma   90.00
#
_symmetry.space_group_name_H-M   'P 1'
#
loop_
_entity.id
_entity.type
_entity.pdbx_description
1 polymer ?
#
loop_
_entity_poly.entity_id
_entity_poly.type
_entity_poly.pdbx_seq_one_letter_code
_entity_poly.pdbx_strand_id
1 'polypeptide(L)'
;MTVYYEQRGPDPSNLTAFPEGFRMIAGDPFQRNDTGLEAAPGKAVSYVCLDYTGASHPETGNMPGYNCPDGLRAQVFFPSCWNGVDLDSEDHSSHMAYPIGDYDNGKCPDSHPVQLISIFYEVIYQTNLFADRWWSDGQQPFVFAQGDRTGYGFHGDFINGWEIDVLQKAVDECTNDSGRLEDCPVFGELFTDEECQACRLPTSVDEKITGNLTSLPGCNPPTDGPEYATPQSCNTPAISSPTQYFTNVIQSLGWEYQGCASDDIASRTLTGGFTWSDDMTVQHCIDYCKGEGFSLAGLEFANQCYCGNDYANQAAAPNPNILGNCWQPCAGNDQEVCGGSGALSVYKSCDGDACSNTVFHVNGTESASSSSGGGSSEKRKRHIHKHAHGHAKFH
;
A
#
# COMPACT_ATOMS: atom_id res chain seq x y z
N MET A 1 -4.44 2.62 -6.55
CA MET A 1 -5.71 2.39 -5.84
C MET A 1 -6.07 3.66 -5.14
N THR A 2 -7.15 4.31 -5.54
CA THR A 2 -7.64 5.49 -4.85
C THR A 2 -8.61 5.06 -3.76
N VAL A 3 -8.48 5.65 -2.57
CA VAL A 3 -9.40 5.45 -1.46
C VAL A 3 -10.14 6.75 -1.21
N TYR A 4 -11.46 6.68 -1.17
CA TYR A 4 -12.36 7.80 -0.96
C TYR A 4 -13.01 7.67 0.41
N TYR A 5 -13.12 8.80 1.11
CA TYR A 5 -13.91 8.97 2.32
C TYR A 5 -15.07 9.90 1.95
N GLU A 6 -16.27 9.36 1.80
CA GLU A 6 -17.40 10.06 1.22
C GLU A 6 -18.47 10.40 2.25
N GLN A 7 -18.97 11.63 2.19
CA GLN A 7 -20.00 12.19 3.08
C GLN A 7 -21.40 11.74 2.63
N ARG A 8 -21.66 10.44 2.73
CA ARG A 8 -22.95 9.82 2.37
C ARG A 8 -23.86 9.63 3.57
N GLY A 9 -25.16 9.63 3.33
CA GLY A 9 -26.19 9.44 4.34
C GLY A 9 -27.31 10.48 4.25
N PRO A 10 -28.40 10.30 5.01
CA PRO A 10 -29.52 11.22 5.04
C PRO A 10 -29.19 12.54 5.74
N ASP A 11 -28.15 12.55 6.59
CA ASP A 11 -27.62 13.72 7.27
C ASP A 11 -26.08 13.71 7.20
N PRO A 12 -25.49 14.15 6.08
CA PRO A 12 -24.03 14.19 5.90
C PRO A 12 -23.30 15.07 6.91
N SER A 13 -24.01 15.93 7.64
CA SER A 13 -23.43 16.78 8.68
C SER A 13 -23.23 16.07 10.03
N ASN A 14 -23.70 14.82 10.15
CA ASN A 14 -23.67 14.04 11.38
C ASN A 14 -23.12 12.63 11.13
N LEU A 15 -21.96 12.57 10.49
CA LEU A 15 -21.23 11.32 10.22
C LEU A 15 -20.19 11.06 11.30
N THR A 16 -19.98 9.78 11.60
CA THR A 16 -19.01 9.35 12.61
C THR A 16 -17.75 8.81 11.95
N ALA A 17 -16.58 9.22 12.42
CA ALA A 17 -15.31 8.62 12.05
C ALA A 17 -15.20 7.19 12.59
N PHE A 18 -14.42 6.35 11.92
CA PHE A 18 -14.14 5.00 12.40
C PHE A 18 -13.46 5.04 13.77
N PRO A 19 -13.85 4.19 14.74
CA PRO A 19 -13.18 4.11 16.04
C PRO A 19 -11.80 3.46 15.95
N GLU A 20 -10.95 3.65 16.96
CA GLU A 20 -9.61 3.04 17.00
C GLU A 20 -9.71 1.51 16.98
N GLY A 21 -8.88 0.87 16.15
CA GLY A 21 -8.85 -0.59 16.03
C GLY A 21 -9.98 -1.19 15.19
N PHE A 22 -10.87 -0.36 14.63
CA PHE A 22 -11.98 -0.79 13.78
C PHE A 22 -11.50 -1.51 12.51
N ARG A 23 -12.20 -2.57 12.11
CA ARG A 23 -11.90 -3.36 10.91
C ARG A 23 -13.18 -3.85 10.24
N MET A 24 -13.16 -3.93 8.92
CA MET A 24 -14.27 -4.52 8.17
C MET A 24 -13.81 -5.03 6.82
N ILE A 25 -14.60 -5.92 6.23
CA ILE A 25 -14.45 -6.37 4.84
C ILE A 25 -15.67 -5.94 4.04
N ALA A 26 -15.46 -5.64 2.76
CA ALA A 26 -16.52 -5.45 1.77
C ALA A 26 -16.27 -6.34 0.56
N GLY A 27 -17.33 -6.91 -0.01
CA GLY A 27 -17.23 -7.97 -1.03
C GLY A 27 -16.94 -9.34 -0.41
N ASP A 28 -16.68 -10.34 -1.25
CA ASP A 28 -16.43 -11.71 -0.81
C ASP A 28 -15.35 -12.36 -1.69
N PRO A 29 -14.15 -12.69 -1.15
CA PRO A 29 -13.04 -13.25 -1.94
C PRO A 29 -13.33 -14.61 -2.61
N PHE A 30 -14.32 -15.35 -2.12
CA PHE A 30 -14.64 -16.70 -2.57
C PHE A 30 -15.84 -16.76 -3.51
N GLN A 31 -16.58 -15.67 -3.66
CA GLN A 31 -17.74 -15.60 -4.53
C GLN A 31 -17.34 -15.71 -6.02
N ARG A 32 -18.09 -16.48 -6.82
CA ARG A 32 -17.82 -16.73 -8.26
C ARG A 32 -19.04 -16.58 -9.17
N ASN A 33 -20.16 -16.11 -8.63
CA ASN A 33 -21.38 -15.84 -9.38
C ASN A 33 -22.10 -14.59 -8.87
N ASP A 34 -23.08 -14.13 -9.65
CA ASP A 34 -24.03 -13.11 -9.20
C ASP A 34 -25.08 -13.76 -8.28
N THR A 35 -25.19 -13.26 -7.06
CA THR A 35 -26.21 -13.71 -6.08
C THR A 35 -27.40 -12.76 -5.98
N GLY A 36 -27.35 -11.59 -6.62
CA GLY A 36 -28.40 -10.57 -6.60
C GLY A 36 -28.65 -9.89 -5.25
N LEU A 37 -27.78 -10.06 -4.24
CA LEU A 37 -27.91 -9.40 -2.93
C LEU A 37 -27.37 -7.95 -2.96
N GLU A 38 -27.88 -7.07 -2.08
CA GLU A 38 -27.36 -5.69 -1.93
C GLU A 38 -25.89 -5.67 -1.48
N ALA A 39 -25.54 -6.58 -0.57
CA ALA A 39 -24.17 -6.80 -0.12
C ALA A 39 -23.33 -7.65 -1.09
N ALA A 40 -23.92 -8.12 -2.20
CA ALA A 40 -23.24 -9.02 -3.10
C ALA A 40 -22.49 -8.29 -4.23
N PRO A 41 -21.50 -9.00 -4.81
CA PRO A 41 -20.95 -8.69 -6.12
C PRO A 41 -22.06 -8.44 -7.16
N GLY A 42 -22.02 -7.29 -7.84
CA GLY A 42 -23.08 -6.82 -8.74
C GLY A 42 -23.73 -5.50 -8.33
N LYS A 43 -23.51 -5.03 -7.10
CA LYS A 43 -23.93 -3.70 -6.62
C LYS A 43 -22.78 -2.93 -5.97
N ALA A 44 -22.49 -3.19 -4.70
CA ALA A 44 -21.39 -2.54 -3.98
C ALA A 44 -19.99 -2.89 -4.54
N VAL A 45 -19.89 -3.97 -5.31
CA VAL A 45 -18.70 -4.33 -6.09
C VAL A 45 -19.06 -4.34 -7.57
N SER A 46 -18.34 -3.56 -8.36
CA SER A 46 -18.55 -3.46 -9.81
C SER A 46 -17.26 -3.17 -10.57
N TYR A 47 -17.38 -3.16 -11.89
CA TYR A 47 -16.31 -2.96 -12.85
C TYR A 47 -16.72 -1.93 -13.89
N VAL A 48 -15.78 -1.04 -14.22
CA VAL A 48 -15.94 -0.07 -15.30
C VAL A 48 -14.82 -0.25 -16.31
N CYS A 49 -15.21 -0.50 -17.55
CA CYS A 49 -14.29 -0.52 -18.67
C CYS A 49 -13.98 0.92 -19.10
N LEU A 50 -12.75 1.37 -18.86
CA LEU A 50 -12.36 2.75 -19.11
C LEU A 50 -12.07 2.96 -20.61
N ASP A 51 -12.73 3.98 -21.17
CA ASP A 51 -12.47 4.53 -22.49
C ASP A 51 -12.69 6.04 -22.44
N TYR A 52 -11.60 6.80 -22.35
CA TYR A 52 -11.61 8.26 -22.25
C TYR A 52 -11.83 8.95 -23.60
N THR A 53 -11.76 8.20 -24.70
CA THR A 53 -11.87 8.74 -26.07
C THR A 53 -13.13 8.26 -26.80
N GLY A 54 -13.75 7.19 -26.32
CA GLY A 54 -14.95 6.59 -26.87
C GLY A 54 -16.17 6.75 -25.96
N ALA A 55 -17.12 5.83 -26.13
CA ALA A 55 -18.39 5.85 -25.40
C ALA A 55 -18.22 5.17 -24.03
N SER A 56 -18.87 5.71 -23.01
CA SER A 56 -18.90 5.08 -21.69
C SER A 56 -19.51 3.68 -21.79
N HIS A 57 -18.79 2.71 -21.23
CA HIS A 57 -19.36 1.39 -20.98
C HIS A 57 -20.20 1.42 -19.69
N PRO A 58 -21.31 0.66 -19.62
CA PRO A 58 -22.04 0.50 -18.37
C PRO A 58 -21.18 -0.27 -17.36
N GLU A 59 -21.44 -0.03 -16.07
CA GLU A 59 -20.83 -0.84 -15.02
C GLU A 59 -21.30 -2.30 -15.11
N THR A 60 -20.42 -3.23 -14.77
CA THR A 60 -20.71 -4.66 -14.74
C THR A 60 -20.41 -5.25 -13.37
N GLY A 61 -21.16 -6.28 -12.95
CA GLY A 61 -20.92 -6.99 -11.69
C GLY A 61 -19.73 -7.94 -11.71
N ASN A 62 -19.16 -8.17 -12.88
CA ASN A 62 -18.08 -9.10 -13.15
C ASN A 62 -17.05 -8.49 -14.11
N MET A 63 -15.89 -9.13 -14.26
CA MET A 63 -14.88 -8.65 -15.22
C MET A 63 -15.46 -8.68 -16.65
N PRO A 64 -15.35 -7.60 -17.42
CA PRO A 64 -15.85 -7.56 -18.79
C PRO A 64 -15.04 -8.52 -19.68
N GLY A 65 -15.74 -9.26 -20.55
CA GLY A 65 -15.14 -10.16 -21.55
C GLY A 65 -14.48 -9.47 -22.74
N TYR A 66 -14.31 -8.14 -22.69
CA TYR A 66 -13.77 -7.33 -23.77
C TYR A 66 -12.63 -6.44 -23.27
N ASN A 67 -11.78 -5.99 -24.19
CA ASN A 67 -10.65 -5.13 -23.87
C ASN A 67 -11.11 -3.73 -23.48
N CYS A 68 -10.47 -3.17 -22.44
CA CYS A 68 -10.70 -1.81 -21.97
C CYS A 68 -9.56 -0.90 -22.40
N PRO A 69 -9.79 0.04 -23.34
CA PRO A 69 -8.73 0.85 -23.96
C PRO A 69 -7.85 1.62 -22.96
N ASP A 70 -8.43 2.10 -21.86
CA ASP A 70 -7.73 2.89 -20.83
C ASP A 70 -7.62 2.13 -19.49
N GLY A 71 -7.82 0.81 -19.53
CA GLY A 71 -7.73 -0.08 -18.37
C GLY A 71 -9.08 -0.45 -17.76
N LEU A 72 -9.03 -1.40 -16.84
CA LEU A 72 -10.20 -1.88 -16.09
C LEU A 72 -10.19 -1.25 -14.71
N ARG A 73 -11.27 -0.56 -14.35
CA ARG A 73 -11.50 -0.09 -12.98
C ARG A 73 -12.32 -1.15 -12.24
N ALA A 74 -11.77 -1.71 -11.17
CA ALA A 74 -12.52 -2.49 -10.19
C ALA A 74 -12.82 -1.60 -8.99
N GLN A 75 -14.03 -1.68 -8.47
CA GLN A 75 -14.47 -0.78 -7.40
C GLN A 75 -15.25 -1.52 -6.32
N VAL A 76 -15.09 -1.10 -5.07
CA VAL A 76 -15.78 -1.66 -3.92
C VAL A 76 -16.19 -0.56 -2.95
N PHE A 77 -17.48 -0.51 -2.64
CA PHE A 77 -18.07 0.35 -1.62
C PHE A 77 -18.24 -0.44 -0.34
N PHE A 78 -17.83 0.13 0.80
CA PHE A 78 -17.92 -0.54 2.08
C PHE A 78 -19.27 -0.29 2.76
N PRO A 79 -19.76 -1.24 3.59
CA PRO A 79 -20.94 -0.98 4.41
C PRO A 79 -20.65 0.19 5.37
N SER A 80 -21.60 1.14 5.47
CA SER A 80 -21.42 2.38 6.21
C SER A 80 -22.24 2.47 7.50
N CYS A 81 -23.02 1.43 7.82
CA CYS A 81 -23.84 1.38 9.02
C CYS A 81 -23.24 0.42 10.04
N TRP A 82 -22.85 0.96 11.20
CA TRP A 82 -22.22 0.22 12.28
C TRP A 82 -23.21 -0.06 13.42
N ASN A 83 -23.08 -1.23 14.06
CA ASN A 83 -23.87 -1.61 15.21
C ASN A 83 -23.61 -0.77 16.48
N GLY A 84 -22.55 0.04 16.47
CA GLY A 84 -22.18 0.94 17.57
C GLY A 84 -21.49 0.25 18.74
N VAL A 85 -21.15 -1.03 18.60
CA VAL A 85 -20.61 -1.87 19.68
C VAL A 85 -19.32 -2.55 19.27
N ASP A 86 -19.33 -3.33 18.20
CA ASP A 86 -18.23 -4.24 17.86
C ASP A 86 -17.27 -3.57 16.89
N LEU A 87 -15.99 -3.46 17.26
CA LEU A 87 -14.95 -2.91 16.38
C LEU A 87 -14.58 -3.85 15.23
N ASP A 88 -14.82 -5.14 15.42
CA ASP A 88 -14.56 -6.21 14.48
C ASP A 88 -15.36 -7.45 14.93
N SER A 89 -16.15 -8.05 14.04
CA SER A 89 -16.86 -9.31 14.30
C SER A 89 -15.99 -10.50 13.89
N GLU A 90 -16.32 -11.72 14.35
CA GLU A 90 -15.54 -12.92 14.02
C GLU A 90 -15.47 -13.19 12.50
N ASP A 91 -16.50 -12.77 11.77
CA ASP A 91 -16.58 -12.85 10.30
C ASP A 91 -16.15 -11.54 9.60
N HIS A 92 -15.64 -10.56 10.35
CA HIS A 92 -15.22 -9.23 9.88
C HIS A 92 -16.31 -8.43 9.14
N SER A 93 -17.58 -8.86 9.23
CA SER A 93 -18.68 -8.37 8.37
C SER A 93 -19.98 -8.08 9.15
N SER A 94 -20.42 -8.97 10.04
CA SER A 94 -21.74 -8.91 10.68
C SER A 94 -21.97 -7.76 11.66
N HIS A 95 -20.91 -7.06 12.08
CA HIS A 95 -21.01 -5.82 12.86
C HIS A 95 -21.33 -4.59 11.98
N MET A 96 -21.38 -4.77 10.66
CA MET A 96 -21.67 -3.76 9.66
C MET A 96 -22.87 -4.13 8.81
N ALA A 97 -23.52 -3.10 8.25
CA ALA A 97 -24.59 -3.23 7.28
C ALA A 97 -24.51 -2.14 6.22
N TYR A 98 -25.09 -2.42 5.05
CA TYR A 98 -25.38 -1.39 4.06
C TYR A 98 -26.64 -0.60 4.47
N PRO A 99 -26.79 0.64 3.99
CA PRO A 99 -28.01 1.41 4.17
C PRO A 99 -29.27 0.72 3.63
N ILE A 100 -30.44 1.13 4.10
CA ILE A 100 -31.71 0.61 3.61
C ILE A 100 -31.99 1.19 2.22
N GLY A 101 -32.20 0.31 1.24
CA GLY A 101 -32.71 0.64 -0.10
C GLY A 101 -31.63 0.95 -1.14
N ASP A 102 -30.40 1.23 -0.71
CA ASP A 102 -29.23 1.38 -1.58
C ASP A 102 -27.94 1.04 -0.82
N TYR A 103 -26.85 0.81 -1.54
CA TYR A 103 -25.56 0.42 -0.94
C TYR A 103 -24.67 1.61 -0.59
N ASP A 104 -24.70 2.69 -1.38
CA ASP A 104 -23.78 3.83 -1.22
C ASP A 104 -24.38 4.99 -0.44
N ASN A 105 -25.71 5.06 -0.31
CA ASN A 105 -26.39 6.17 0.34
C ASN A 105 -27.77 5.78 0.88
N GLY A 106 -28.06 6.11 2.14
CA GLY A 106 -29.39 5.88 2.71
C GLY A 106 -29.40 5.87 4.22
N LYS A 107 -30.56 5.60 4.79
CA LYS A 107 -30.72 5.47 6.24
C LYS A 107 -30.19 4.12 6.70
N CYS A 108 -29.41 4.11 7.78
CA CYS A 108 -29.04 2.87 8.44
C CYS A 108 -30.22 2.09 9.03
N PRO A 109 -30.16 0.75 9.04
CA PRO A 109 -31.14 -0.09 9.72
C PRO A 109 -31.02 0.05 11.23
N ASP A 110 -32.12 -0.22 11.94
CA ASP A 110 -32.16 -0.08 13.41
C ASP A 110 -31.18 -1.04 14.12
N SER A 111 -30.75 -2.12 13.46
CA SER A 111 -29.70 -3.02 13.96
C SER A 111 -28.29 -2.42 13.89
N HIS A 112 -28.08 -1.42 13.02
CA HIS A 112 -26.79 -0.79 12.76
C HIS A 112 -26.92 0.73 12.77
N PRO A 113 -27.30 1.35 13.89
CA PRO A 113 -27.81 2.72 13.90
C PRO A 113 -26.76 3.81 13.69
N VAL A 114 -25.46 3.50 13.73
CA VAL A 114 -24.39 4.49 13.63
C VAL A 114 -23.95 4.63 12.18
N GLN A 115 -24.22 5.80 11.57
CA GLN A 115 -23.75 6.13 10.23
C GLN A 115 -22.29 6.58 10.31
N LEU A 116 -21.41 5.77 9.74
CA LEU A 116 -19.99 6.10 9.57
C LEU A 116 -19.80 6.89 8.27
N ILE A 117 -18.67 7.62 8.19
CA ILE A 117 -18.14 8.11 6.92
C ILE A 117 -17.97 6.92 5.95
N SER A 118 -18.42 7.05 4.70
CA SER A 118 -18.37 5.94 3.74
C SER A 118 -16.98 5.76 3.18
N ILE A 119 -16.57 4.51 2.94
CA ILE A 119 -15.33 4.18 2.23
C ILE A 119 -15.66 3.61 0.87
N PHE A 120 -14.98 4.13 -0.15
CA PHE A 120 -15.01 3.60 -1.50
C PHE A 120 -13.59 3.38 -2.01
N TYR A 121 -13.29 2.19 -2.52
CA TYR A 121 -12.00 1.90 -3.13
C TYR A 121 -12.16 1.80 -4.65
N GLU A 122 -11.20 2.39 -5.35
CA GLU A 122 -11.08 2.33 -6.80
C GLU A 122 -9.70 1.83 -7.19
N VAL A 123 -9.65 0.72 -7.93
CA VAL A 123 -8.40 0.14 -8.41
C VAL A 123 -8.41 0.09 -9.93
N ILE A 124 -7.48 0.82 -10.55
CA ILE A 124 -7.29 0.79 -12.01
C ILE A 124 -6.19 -0.22 -12.33
N TYR A 125 -6.57 -1.27 -13.05
CA TYR A 125 -5.65 -2.22 -13.67
C TYR A 125 -5.39 -1.81 -15.10
N GLN A 126 -4.11 -1.66 -15.47
CA GLN A 126 -3.67 -1.33 -16.83
C GLN A 126 -3.78 -2.55 -17.76
N THR A 127 -5.00 -3.06 -17.93
CA THR A 127 -5.29 -4.22 -18.77
C THR A 127 -4.93 -3.93 -20.22
N ASN A 128 -5.18 -2.72 -20.70
CA ASN A 128 -4.85 -2.23 -22.04
C ASN A 128 -3.43 -2.56 -22.52
N LEU A 129 -2.44 -2.62 -21.62
CA LEU A 129 -1.06 -3.00 -21.94
C LEU A 129 -0.92 -4.45 -22.44
N PHE A 130 -1.96 -5.25 -22.32
CA PHE A 130 -2.00 -6.65 -22.73
C PHE A 130 -2.96 -6.89 -23.89
N ALA A 131 -3.39 -5.85 -24.62
CA ALA A 131 -4.50 -5.90 -25.59
C ALA A 131 -4.35 -7.01 -26.64
N ASP A 132 -3.11 -7.36 -26.98
CA ASP A 132 -2.72 -8.44 -27.89
C ASP A 132 -2.85 -9.86 -27.30
N ARG A 133 -3.15 -9.99 -26.01
CA ARG A 133 -3.27 -11.25 -25.27
C ARG A 133 -4.70 -11.62 -24.88
N TRP A 134 -5.70 -10.86 -25.32
CA TRP A 134 -7.11 -11.23 -25.12
C TRP A 134 -7.47 -12.49 -25.91
N TRP A 135 -8.35 -13.31 -25.33
CA TRP A 135 -8.80 -14.53 -26.00
C TRP A 135 -9.84 -14.22 -27.09
N SER A 136 -9.72 -14.92 -28.21
CA SER A 136 -10.58 -14.71 -29.40
C SER A 136 -12.03 -15.14 -29.21
N ASP A 137 -12.34 -15.79 -28.09
CA ASP A 137 -13.66 -16.31 -27.73
C ASP A 137 -14.48 -15.33 -26.87
N GLY A 138 -13.97 -14.12 -26.61
CA GLY A 138 -14.65 -13.11 -25.80
C GLY A 138 -14.52 -13.34 -24.29
N GLN A 139 -13.57 -14.18 -23.87
CA GLN A 139 -13.19 -14.31 -22.47
C GLN A 139 -11.95 -13.44 -22.17
N GLN A 140 -11.90 -12.90 -20.95
CA GLN A 140 -10.82 -12.04 -20.48
C GLN A 140 -9.68 -12.90 -19.87
N PRO A 141 -8.39 -12.57 -20.09
CA PRO A 141 -7.26 -13.45 -19.73
C PRO A 141 -6.76 -13.31 -18.27
N PHE A 142 -7.34 -12.40 -17.49
CA PHE A 142 -6.89 -12.05 -16.15
C PHE A 142 -7.51 -12.94 -15.08
N VAL A 143 -6.78 -13.06 -13.98
CA VAL A 143 -7.20 -13.79 -12.78
C VAL A 143 -6.73 -12.97 -11.58
N PHE A 144 -7.59 -12.79 -10.58
CA PHE A 144 -7.14 -12.18 -9.34
C PHE A 144 -6.28 -13.16 -8.52
N ALA A 145 -5.46 -12.62 -7.62
CA ALA A 145 -4.51 -13.42 -6.84
C ALA A 145 -5.18 -14.50 -5.98
N GLN A 146 -6.43 -14.30 -5.55
CA GLN A 146 -7.27 -15.29 -4.86
C GLN A 146 -7.90 -16.34 -5.78
N GLY A 147 -7.46 -16.41 -7.04
CA GLY A 147 -7.87 -17.43 -8.01
C GLY A 147 -9.19 -17.16 -8.72
N ASP A 148 -9.75 -15.96 -8.60
CA ASP A 148 -11.01 -15.62 -9.26
C ASP A 148 -10.79 -15.21 -10.72
N ARG A 149 -11.39 -15.96 -11.66
CA ARG A 149 -11.40 -15.65 -13.11
C ARG A 149 -12.67 -14.92 -13.56
N THR A 150 -13.65 -14.79 -12.66
CA THR A 150 -14.98 -14.26 -12.95
C THR A 150 -15.09 -12.76 -12.67
N GLY A 151 -14.43 -12.29 -11.61
CA GLY A 151 -14.57 -10.94 -11.06
C GLY A 151 -15.54 -10.84 -9.89
N TYR A 152 -16.36 -11.85 -9.62
CA TYR A 152 -17.28 -11.77 -8.48
C TYR A 152 -16.55 -11.84 -7.13
N GLY A 153 -15.30 -12.27 -7.10
CA GLY A 153 -14.50 -12.42 -5.89
C GLY A 153 -13.75 -11.15 -5.45
N PHE A 154 -14.04 -9.99 -6.04
CA PHE A 154 -13.36 -8.75 -5.65
C PHE A 154 -13.88 -8.25 -4.31
N HIS A 155 -12.95 -7.83 -3.46
CA HIS A 155 -13.21 -7.43 -2.09
C HIS A 155 -12.19 -6.36 -1.69
N GLY A 156 -12.47 -5.69 -0.58
CA GLY A 156 -11.55 -4.80 0.08
C GLY A 156 -11.57 -5.03 1.58
N ASP A 157 -10.39 -4.95 2.18
CA ASP A 157 -10.23 -4.97 3.63
C ASP A 157 -9.96 -3.54 4.11
N PHE A 158 -10.56 -3.18 5.23
CA PHE A 158 -10.30 -1.94 5.92
C PHE A 158 -9.84 -2.22 7.34
N ILE A 159 -8.72 -1.58 7.72
CA ILE A 159 -8.23 -1.52 9.08
C ILE A 159 -8.00 -0.05 9.38
N ASN A 160 -8.67 0.48 10.40
CA ASN A 160 -8.57 1.89 10.72
C ASN A 160 -7.18 2.22 11.27
N GLY A 161 -6.43 3.02 10.52
CA GLY A 161 -5.11 3.55 10.89
C GLY A 161 -5.11 5.04 11.22
N TRP A 162 -6.27 5.69 11.25
CA TRP A 162 -6.39 7.12 11.52
C TRP A 162 -6.17 7.49 12.98
N GLU A 163 -5.63 8.69 13.21
CA GLU A 163 -5.88 9.38 14.48
C GLU A 163 -7.34 9.85 14.48
N ILE A 164 -8.12 9.32 15.42
CA ILE A 164 -9.59 9.43 15.38
C ILE A 164 -10.06 10.87 15.40
N ASP A 165 -9.45 11.71 16.24
CA ASP A 165 -9.78 13.14 16.32
C ASP A 165 -9.48 13.89 15.02
N VAL A 166 -8.42 13.49 14.30
CA VAL A 166 -8.07 14.09 13.01
C VAL A 166 -9.09 13.69 11.94
N LEU A 167 -9.44 12.40 11.87
CA LEU A 167 -10.44 11.94 10.92
C LEU A 167 -11.81 12.54 11.22
N GLN A 168 -12.26 12.54 12.47
CA GLN A 168 -13.55 13.14 12.83
C GLN A 168 -13.58 14.62 12.46
N LYS A 169 -12.52 15.37 12.77
CA LYS A 169 -12.43 16.78 12.39
C LYS A 169 -12.48 16.98 10.87
N ALA A 170 -11.83 16.11 10.09
CA ALA A 170 -11.89 16.17 8.63
C ALA A 170 -13.30 15.84 8.11
N VAL A 171 -13.97 14.84 8.69
CA VAL A 171 -15.37 14.51 8.38
C VAL A 171 -16.28 15.73 8.62
N ASP A 172 -16.07 16.45 9.73
CA ASP A 172 -16.90 17.59 10.10
C ASP A 172 -16.60 18.87 9.29
N GLU A 173 -15.32 19.12 8.96
CA GLU A 173 -14.88 20.42 8.42
C GLU A 173 -14.57 20.39 6.90
N CYS A 174 -14.26 19.24 6.32
CA CYS A 174 -13.74 19.15 4.94
C CYS A 174 -14.80 18.76 3.93
N THR A 175 -15.84 19.59 3.83
CA THR A 175 -17.05 19.38 3.00
C THR A 175 -16.93 20.01 1.61
N ASN A 176 -15.73 20.12 1.04
CA ASN A 176 -15.53 20.77 -0.26
C ASN A 176 -15.70 19.76 -1.40
N ASP A 177 -16.65 20.02 -2.30
CA ASP A 177 -16.97 19.18 -3.46
C ASP A 177 -15.81 18.99 -4.47
N SER A 178 -14.71 19.75 -4.33
CA SER A 178 -13.53 19.63 -5.19
C SER A 178 -12.89 18.24 -5.11
N GLY A 179 -13.06 17.56 -3.98
CA GLY A 179 -12.35 16.35 -3.62
C GLY A 179 -10.88 16.54 -3.26
N ARG A 180 -10.30 17.72 -3.44
CA ARG A 180 -8.86 17.89 -3.25
C ARG A 180 -8.51 17.93 -1.77
N LEU A 181 -7.55 17.10 -1.37
CA LEU A 181 -7.03 17.06 0.00
C LEU A 181 -6.43 18.38 0.44
N GLU A 182 -5.86 19.14 -0.49
CA GLU A 182 -5.24 20.43 -0.25
C GLU A 182 -6.28 21.50 0.16
N ASP A 183 -7.55 21.29 -0.17
CA ASP A 183 -8.63 22.20 0.22
C ASP A 183 -9.13 21.93 1.65
N CYS A 184 -8.68 20.85 2.29
CA CYS A 184 -9.01 20.48 3.66
C CYS A 184 -7.92 21.01 4.63
N PRO A 185 -8.20 22.07 5.42
CA PRO A 185 -7.20 22.68 6.29
C PRO A 185 -6.77 21.79 7.46
N VAL A 186 -7.50 20.70 7.74
CA VAL A 186 -7.20 19.74 8.79
C VAL A 186 -5.88 19.02 8.54
N PHE A 187 -5.55 18.70 7.29
CA PHE A 187 -4.41 17.83 6.97
C PHE A 187 -3.04 18.53 6.97
N GLY A 188 -3.01 19.87 6.99
CA GLY A 188 -1.77 20.64 7.02
C GLY A 188 -0.84 20.32 5.84
N GLU A 189 0.38 19.89 6.14
CA GLU A 189 1.37 19.49 5.14
C GLU A 189 1.17 18.01 4.78
N LEU A 190 0.84 17.76 3.50
CA LEU A 190 0.68 16.42 2.94
C LEU A 190 2.02 15.88 2.43
N PHE A 191 2.18 14.56 2.49
CA PHE A 191 3.30 13.87 1.84
C PHE A 191 3.21 13.97 0.32
N THR A 192 4.36 13.93 -0.35
CA THR A 192 4.39 13.79 -1.82
C THR A 192 4.00 12.38 -2.24
N ASP A 193 3.67 12.22 -3.53
CA ASP A 193 3.35 10.91 -4.10
C ASP A 193 4.53 9.93 -3.96
N GLU A 194 5.76 10.43 -4.13
CA GLU A 194 7.00 9.66 -3.99
C GLU A 194 7.20 9.20 -2.54
N GLU A 195 6.99 10.08 -1.56
CA GLU A 195 7.07 9.72 -0.13
C GLU A 195 6.03 8.68 0.24
N CYS A 196 4.81 8.79 -0.30
CA CYS A 196 3.76 7.80 -0.09
C CYS A 196 4.11 6.44 -0.71
N GLN A 197 4.68 6.41 -1.92
CA GLN A 197 5.13 5.17 -2.56
C GLN A 197 6.32 4.52 -1.87
N ALA A 198 7.14 5.34 -1.22
CA ALA A 198 8.29 4.93 -0.41
C ALA A 198 7.87 4.42 0.98
N CYS A 199 6.69 4.77 1.48
CA CYS A 199 6.17 4.27 2.75
C CYS A 199 5.68 2.82 2.61
N ARG A 200 6.58 1.88 2.89
CA ARG A 200 6.36 0.44 2.77
C ARG A 200 6.68 -0.28 4.07
N LEU A 201 6.09 -1.46 4.23
CA LEU A 201 6.44 -2.41 5.28
C LEU A 201 7.36 -3.50 4.70
N PRO A 202 8.33 -4.02 5.48
CA PRO A 202 9.08 -5.20 5.08
C PRO A 202 8.17 -6.41 4.93
N THR A 203 8.47 -7.25 3.94
CA THR A 203 7.71 -8.47 3.64
C THR A 203 7.83 -9.47 4.79
N SER A 204 6.71 -10.06 5.22
CA SER A 204 6.67 -11.09 6.27
C SER A 204 6.45 -12.51 5.72
N VAL A 205 6.23 -12.64 4.41
CA VAL A 205 5.94 -13.89 3.72
C VAL A 205 7.03 -14.12 2.67
N ASP A 206 7.73 -15.24 2.80
CA ASP A 206 8.75 -15.68 1.83
C ASP A 206 8.07 -16.43 0.68
N GLU A 207 7.57 -15.66 -0.30
CA GLU A 207 6.96 -16.19 -1.51
C GLU A 207 7.31 -15.32 -2.72
N LYS A 208 7.51 -15.96 -3.87
CA LYS A 208 7.70 -15.23 -5.12
C LYS A 208 6.37 -14.67 -5.61
N ILE A 209 6.22 -13.35 -5.54
CA ILE A 209 4.98 -12.64 -5.92
C ILE A 209 5.10 -11.79 -7.21
N THR A 210 6.28 -11.77 -7.84
CA THR A 210 6.54 -10.96 -9.05
C THR A 210 7.15 -11.78 -10.19
N GLY A 211 7.06 -11.22 -11.41
CA GLY A 211 7.60 -11.83 -12.63
C GLY A 211 6.75 -13.01 -13.13
N ASN A 212 7.35 -13.91 -13.90
CA ASN A 212 6.66 -15.11 -14.36
C ASN A 212 6.55 -16.12 -13.22
N LEU A 213 5.30 -16.44 -12.87
CA LEU A 213 4.93 -17.42 -11.85
C LEU A 213 4.33 -18.66 -12.51
N THR A 214 4.63 -19.84 -11.97
CA THR A 214 4.05 -21.12 -12.42
C THR A 214 2.68 -21.40 -11.80
N SER A 215 2.36 -20.72 -10.71
CA SER A 215 1.12 -20.81 -9.94
C SER A 215 0.87 -19.48 -9.22
N LEU A 216 -0.39 -19.21 -8.86
CA LEU A 216 -0.71 -18.03 -8.06
C LEU A 216 -0.17 -18.19 -6.62
N PRO A 217 0.34 -17.09 -6.01
CA PRO A 217 0.79 -17.09 -4.62
C PRO A 217 -0.30 -17.52 -3.64
N GLY A 218 0.10 -18.05 -2.49
CA GLY A 218 -0.81 -18.44 -1.41
C GLY A 218 -1.70 -19.67 -1.73
N CYS A 219 -1.33 -20.46 -2.73
CA CYS A 219 -2.08 -21.63 -3.20
C CYS A 219 -3.53 -21.36 -3.59
N ASN A 220 -3.72 -20.30 -4.36
CA ASN A 220 -5.01 -19.91 -4.88
C ASN A 220 -5.17 -20.43 -6.32
N PRO A 221 -5.62 -21.67 -6.57
CA PRO A 221 -5.79 -22.13 -7.94
C PRO A 221 -6.83 -21.27 -8.67
N PRO A 222 -6.66 -21.02 -9.98
CA PRO A 222 -7.69 -20.37 -10.76
C PRO A 222 -9.00 -21.17 -10.76
N THR A 223 -10.13 -20.48 -10.59
CA THR A 223 -11.48 -21.04 -10.49
C THR A 223 -12.44 -20.23 -11.36
N ASP A 224 -13.29 -20.92 -12.11
CA ASP A 224 -14.21 -20.32 -13.09
C ASP A 224 -15.64 -20.14 -12.54
N GLY A 225 -15.93 -20.66 -11.34
CA GLY A 225 -17.29 -20.69 -10.78
C GLY A 225 -18.23 -21.68 -11.50
N PRO A 226 -19.56 -21.58 -11.28
CA PRO A 226 -20.23 -20.60 -10.42
C PRO A 226 -20.17 -20.92 -8.93
N GLU A 227 -19.64 -22.09 -8.56
CA GLU A 227 -19.57 -22.50 -7.17
C GLU A 227 -18.66 -21.58 -6.35
N TYR A 228 -19.01 -21.41 -5.08
CA TYR A 228 -18.17 -20.73 -4.11
C TYR A 228 -16.80 -21.39 -4.04
N ALA A 229 -15.74 -20.58 -4.10
CA ALA A 229 -14.39 -21.10 -4.07
C ALA A 229 -14.09 -21.76 -2.72
N THR A 230 -13.36 -22.87 -2.77
CA THR A 230 -12.96 -23.60 -1.56
C THR A 230 -11.48 -23.34 -1.29
N PRO A 231 -11.11 -22.90 -0.06
CA PRO A 231 -9.70 -22.80 0.33
C PRO A 231 -8.98 -24.13 0.12
N GLN A 232 -7.82 -24.09 -0.53
CA GLN A 232 -7.03 -25.29 -0.77
C GLN A 232 -6.08 -25.55 0.40
N SER A 233 -5.87 -26.83 0.72
CA SER A 233 -4.82 -27.25 1.64
C SER A 233 -3.54 -27.55 0.88
N CYS A 234 -2.50 -26.75 1.09
CA CYS A 234 -1.17 -26.94 0.52
C CYS A 234 -0.11 -26.45 1.53
N ASN A 235 1.17 -26.61 1.19
CA ASN A 235 2.25 -25.95 1.92
C ASN A 235 2.33 -24.47 1.49
N THR A 236 1.62 -23.58 2.17
CA THR A 236 1.82 -22.14 2.03
C THR A 236 2.99 -21.67 2.91
N PRO A 237 3.76 -20.67 2.46
CA PRO A 237 4.75 -20.01 3.32
C PRO A 237 4.07 -19.43 4.56
N ALA A 238 4.66 -19.65 5.73
CA ALA A 238 4.13 -19.09 6.97
C ALA A 238 4.39 -17.58 7.03
N ILE A 239 3.46 -16.83 7.64
CA ILE A 239 3.72 -15.46 8.05
C ILE A 239 4.81 -15.52 9.12
N SER A 240 5.92 -14.82 8.87
CA SER A 240 7.12 -14.82 9.69
C SER A 240 7.50 -13.39 10.12
N SER A 241 8.60 -13.26 10.85
CA SER A 241 9.14 -11.93 11.16
C SER A 241 9.44 -11.16 9.87
N PRO A 242 9.26 -9.83 9.86
CA PRO A 242 9.56 -9.02 8.68
C PRO A 242 10.99 -9.26 8.19
N THR A 243 11.14 -9.37 6.87
CA THR A 243 12.42 -9.61 6.19
C THR A 243 13.39 -8.48 6.52
N GLN A 244 14.64 -8.85 6.75
CA GLN A 244 15.71 -7.88 6.96
C GLN A 244 15.98 -7.09 5.67
N TYR A 245 15.89 -5.76 5.74
CA TYR A 245 16.02 -4.84 4.60
C TYR A 245 17.35 -4.07 4.60
N PHE A 246 18.26 -4.40 5.52
CA PHE A 246 19.59 -3.81 5.64
C PHE A 246 20.56 -4.82 6.23
N THR A 247 21.85 -4.69 5.96
CA THR A 247 22.89 -5.56 6.54
C THR A 247 23.46 -4.90 7.79
N ASN A 248 23.40 -5.56 8.95
CA ASN A 248 23.99 -5.00 10.16
C ASN A 248 25.52 -5.14 10.14
N VAL A 249 26.21 -4.02 9.94
CA VAL A 249 27.68 -3.96 9.81
C VAL A 249 28.35 -3.14 10.92
N ILE A 250 27.64 -2.85 12.01
CA ILE A 250 28.18 -2.03 13.12
C ILE A 250 29.41 -2.71 13.72
N GLN A 251 29.31 -3.98 14.09
CA GLN A 251 30.39 -4.70 14.76
C GLN A 251 31.51 -5.11 13.79
N SER A 252 31.17 -5.45 12.55
CA SER A 252 32.15 -5.92 11.57
C SER A 252 32.95 -4.76 10.95
N LEU A 253 32.33 -3.59 10.76
CA LEU A 253 32.94 -2.48 10.01
C LEU A 253 32.99 -1.14 10.73
N GLY A 254 32.21 -0.93 11.77
CA GLY A 254 32.03 0.41 12.37
C GLY A 254 31.22 1.33 11.45
N TRP A 255 30.20 0.78 10.79
CA TRP A 255 29.29 1.53 9.94
C TRP A 255 27.85 1.21 10.34
N GLU A 256 26.98 2.20 10.22
CA GLU A 256 25.55 2.09 10.53
C GLU A 256 24.71 2.36 9.28
N TYR A 257 23.60 1.64 9.16
CA TYR A 257 22.60 1.90 8.14
C TYR A 257 21.81 3.17 8.47
N GLN A 258 21.76 4.12 7.53
CA GLN A 258 21.06 5.40 7.68
C GLN A 258 19.62 5.36 7.13
N GLY A 259 19.29 4.37 6.31
CA GLY A 259 18.00 4.28 5.63
C GLY A 259 18.15 4.27 4.11
N CYS A 260 17.01 4.36 3.44
CA CYS A 260 16.91 4.40 1.99
C CYS A 260 16.79 5.85 1.50
N ALA A 261 17.76 6.31 0.72
CA ALA A 261 17.72 7.60 0.03
C ALA A 261 17.11 7.43 -1.36
N SER A 262 16.45 8.47 -1.88
CA SER A 262 16.18 8.55 -3.32
C SER A 262 17.46 8.92 -4.08
N ASP A 263 17.52 8.62 -5.37
CA ASP A 263 18.62 9.04 -6.22
C ASP A 263 18.13 9.29 -7.66
N ASP A 264 18.64 10.36 -8.28
CA ASP A 264 18.29 10.77 -9.63
C ASP A 264 19.55 11.16 -10.40
N ILE A 265 19.67 10.74 -11.66
CA ILE A 265 20.85 11.03 -12.47
C ILE A 265 21.10 12.52 -12.70
N ALA A 266 20.05 13.34 -12.75
CA ALA A 266 20.11 14.79 -12.87
C ALA A 266 20.39 15.47 -11.52
N SER A 267 20.15 14.79 -10.39
CA SER A 267 20.38 15.32 -9.04
C SER A 267 20.82 14.21 -8.07
N ARG A 268 22.05 13.72 -8.27
CA ARG A 268 22.62 12.61 -7.50
C ARG A 268 22.72 12.94 -6.01
N THR A 269 22.44 11.96 -5.17
CA THR A 269 22.48 12.06 -3.72
C THR A 269 23.91 12.00 -3.19
N LEU A 270 24.75 11.14 -3.77
CA LEU A 270 26.18 11.02 -3.47
C LEU A 270 27.00 11.24 -4.74
N THR A 271 27.98 12.15 -4.70
CA THR A 271 28.76 12.57 -5.88
C THR A 271 30.29 12.44 -5.69
N GLY A 272 30.74 11.77 -4.63
CA GLY A 272 32.16 11.68 -4.29
C GLY A 272 32.90 10.61 -5.09
N GLY A 273 32.55 9.34 -4.89
CA GLY A 273 33.14 8.18 -5.55
C GLY A 273 32.10 7.30 -6.22
N PHE A 274 32.51 6.50 -7.21
CA PHE A 274 31.63 5.55 -7.90
C PHE A 274 32.40 4.31 -8.35
N THR A 275 31.84 3.14 -8.09
CA THR A 275 32.27 1.87 -8.67
C THR A 275 31.09 0.95 -8.93
N TRP A 276 31.34 -0.11 -9.69
CA TRP A 276 30.37 -1.15 -10.02
C TRP A 276 31.05 -2.53 -9.96
N SER A 277 30.30 -3.56 -9.55
CA SER A 277 30.78 -4.94 -9.51
C SER A 277 29.64 -5.95 -9.65
N ASP A 278 29.85 -6.99 -10.46
CA ASP A 278 28.96 -8.16 -10.51
C ASP A 278 28.95 -8.95 -9.18
N ASP A 279 29.98 -8.79 -8.35
CA ASP A 279 30.11 -9.41 -7.03
C ASP A 279 29.87 -8.40 -5.90
N MET A 280 29.08 -7.35 -6.15
CA MET A 280 28.83 -6.29 -5.17
C MET A 280 28.15 -6.83 -3.91
N THR A 281 28.66 -6.40 -2.75
CA THR A 281 28.08 -6.62 -1.42
C THR A 281 28.13 -5.30 -0.63
N VAL A 282 27.39 -5.21 0.47
CA VAL A 282 27.46 -4.05 1.39
C VAL A 282 28.90 -3.83 1.86
N GLN A 283 29.59 -4.92 2.21
CA GLN A 283 31.00 -4.91 2.58
C GLN A 283 31.89 -4.32 1.49
N HIS A 284 31.73 -4.78 0.24
CA HIS A 284 32.52 -4.33 -0.89
C HIS A 284 32.40 -2.81 -1.09
N CYS A 285 31.17 -2.30 -1.07
CA CYS A 285 30.95 -0.86 -1.26
C CYS A 285 31.54 -0.03 -0.12
N ILE A 286 31.34 -0.44 1.13
CA ILE A 286 31.90 0.24 2.30
C ILE A 286 33.43 0.26 2.25
N ASP A 287 34.08 -0.86 1.92
CA ASP A 287 35.54 -0.93 1.82
C ASP A 287 36.08 -0.02 0.72
N TYR A 288 35.42 0.03 -0.44
CA TYR A 288 35.77 0.95 -1.51
C TYR A 288 35.65 2.41 -1.04
N CYS A 289 34.50 2.82 -0.50
CA CYS A 289 34.29 4.20 -0.06
C CYS A 289 35.27 4.60 1.06
N LYS A 290 35.50 3.70 2.02
CA LYS A 290 36.49 3.92 3.09
C LYS A 290 37.91 4.05 2.54
N GLY A 291 38.29 3.22 1.57
CA GLY A 291 39.60 3.27 0.90
C GLY A 291 39.83 4.59 0.16
N GLU A 292 38.78 5.17 -0.41
CA GLU A 292 38.79 6.48 -1.06
C GLU A 292 38.65 7.66 -0.07
N GLY A 293 38.53 7.40 1.23
CA GLY A 293 38.46 8.42 2.28
C GLY A 293 37.07 9.05 2.47
N PHE A 294 36.01 8.35 2.06
CA PHE A 294 34.62 8.77 2.25
C PHE A 294 33.99 8.17 3.51
N SER A 295 33.05 8.90 4.10
CA SER A 295 32.30 8.52 5.31
C SER A 295 30.87 8.05 5.03
N LEU A 296 30.42 8.15 3.78
CA LEU A 296 29.14 7.61 3.28
C LEU A 296 29.38 6.64 2.13
N ALA A 297 28.59 5.56 2.14
CA ALA A 297 28.51 4.56 1.09
C ALA A 297 27.03 4.32 0.77
N GLY A 298 26.66 4.36 -0.50
CA GLY A 298 25.30 4.15 -0.99
C GLY A 298 25.29 3.09 -2.08
N LEU A 299 24.50 2.04 -1.89
CA LEU A 299 24.38 0.95 -2.86
C LEU A 299 23.11 1.13 -3.69
N GLU A 300 23.23 1.05 -5.01
CA GLU A 300 22.12 1.18 -5.96
C GLU A 300 22.06 -0.05 -6.88
N PHE A 301 20.84 -0.42 -7.29
CA PHE A 301 20.59 -1.35 -8.39
C PHE A 301 21.41 -2.67 -8.33
N ALA A 302 21.52 -3.27 -7.14
CA ALA A 302 22.25 -4.51 -6.83
C ALA A 302 23.79 -4.45 -6.95
N ASN A 303 24.33 -3.69 -7.89
CA ASN A 303 25.73 -3.79 -8.32
C ASN A 303 26.49 -2.46 -8.34
N GLN A 304 25.85 -1.35 -8.02
CA GLN A 304 26.47 -0.02 -8.04
C GLN A 304 26.79 0.45 -6.61
N CYS A 305 27.89 1.18 -6.47
CA CYS A 305 28.33 1.75 -5.22
C CYS A 305 28.72 3.22 -5.43
N TYR A 306 28.13 4.09 -4.63
CA TYR A 306 28.36 5.53 -4.62
C TYR A 306 28.92 5.95 -3.26
N CYS A 307 29.82 6.92 -3.25
CA CYS A 307 30.47 7.40 -2.02
C CYS A 307 30.31 8.91 -1.85
N GLY A 308 30.39 9.38 -0.61
CA GLY A 308 30.38 10.82 -0.30
C GLY A 308 30.79 11.10 1.14
N ASN A 309 30.89 12.38 1.48
CA ASN A 309 31.04 12.81 2.88
C ASN A 309 29.80 13.56 3.38
N ASP A 310 28.94 14.01 2.47
CA ASP A 310 27.68 14.66 2.72
C ASP A 310 26.71 14.28 1.60
N TYR A 311 25.41 14.48 1.82
CA TYR A 311 24.40 14.39 0.76
C TYR A 311 24.49 15.62 -0.15
N ALA A 312 24.80 15.42 -1.43
CA ALA A 312 24.84 16.50 -2.41
C ALA A 312 23.43 17.09 -2.64
N ASN A 313 22.41 16.24 -2.57
CA ASN A 313 21.00 16.63 -2.49
C ASN A 313 20.45 16.29 -1.10
N GLN A 314 20.34 17.29 -0.23
CA GLN A 314 19.82 17.11 1.13
C GLN A 314 18.36 16.67 1.18
N ALA A 315 17.56 16.99 0.14
CA ALA A 315 16.17 16.56 0.06
C ALA A 315 16.03 15.06 -0.28
N ALA A 316 17.10 14.43 -0.78
CA ALA A 316 17.14 13.01 -1.10
C ALA A 316 17.78 12.15 0.01
N ALA A 317 18.24 12.77 1.10
CA ALA A 317 18.78 12.05 2.25
C ALA A 317 17.74 11.07 2.84
N PRO A 318 18.16 9.95 3.44
CA PRO A 318 17.24 8.99 4.01
C PRO A 318 16.31 9.62 5.06
N ASN A 319 15.02 9.30 4.99
CA ASN A 319 14.06 9.59 6.05
C ASN A 319 13.96 8.36 6.96
N PRO A 320 14.31 8.45 8.26
CA PRO A 320 14.36 7.28 9.13
C PRO A 320 12.99 6.62 9.37
N ASN A 321 11.89 7.32 9.06
CA ASN A 321 10.53 6.80 9.18
C ASN A 321 9.96 6.31 7.83
N ILE A 322 10.77 6.22 6.78
CA ILE A 322 10.33 5.74 5.46
C ILE A 322 11.34 4.70 4.98
N LEU A 323 10.86 3.46 4.86
CA LEU A 323 11.70 2.35 4.43
C LEU A 323 12.24 2.52 3.00
N GLY A 324 11.48 3.18 2.12
CA GLY A 324 11.90 3.52 0.78
C GLY A 324 11.78 2.37 -0.22
N ASN A 325 12.49 2.52 -1.34
CA ASN A 325 12.50 1.56 -2.45
C ASN A 325 13.78 0.69 -2.47
N CYS A 326 14.46 0.56 -1.32
CA CYS A 326 15.69 -0.22 -1.18
C CYS A 326 15.36 -1.68 -0.85
N TRP A 327 15.15 -2.50 -1.89
CA TRP A 327 14.70 -3.90 -1.76
C TRP A 327 15.49 -4.86 -2.63
N GLN A 328 16.37 -4.34 -3.48
CA GLN A 328 17.04 -5.13 -4.48
C GLN A 328 18.17 -5.93 -3.82
N PRO A 329 18.18 -7.27 -3.96
CA PRO A 329 19.27 -8.07 -3.44
C PRO A 329 20.61 -7.67 -4.08
N CYS A 330 21.70 -7.77 -3.32
CA CYS A 330 23.04 -7.50 -3.84
C CYS A 330 23.44 -8.54 -4.89
N ALA A 331 24.16 -8.11 -5.92
CA ALA A 331 24.59 -8.99 -7.01
C ALA A 331 25.54 -10.11 -6.53
N GLY A 332 26.39 -9.82 -5.55
CA GLY A 332 27.33 -10.77 -4.95
C GLY A 332 26.78 -11.53 -3.73
N ASN A 333 25.62 -11.15 -3.17
CA ASN A 333 25.00 -11.83 -2.03
C ASN A 333 23.49 -11.51 -1.96
N ASP A 334 22.64 -12.48 -2.32
CA ASP A 334 21.19 -12.29 -2.34
C ASP A 334 20.54 -12.19 -0.95
N GLN A 335 21.29 -12.42 0.12
CA GLN A 335 20.87 -12.22 1.50
C GLN A 335 21.10 -10.78 2.00
N GLU A 336 21.72 -9.92 1.19
CA GLU A 336 21.95 -8.51 1.50
C GLU A 336 21.13 -7.61 0.57
N VAL A 337 20.83 -6.38 1.01
CA VAL A 337 20.06 -5.40 0.22
C VAL A 337 20.94 -4.25 -0.26
N CYS A 338 21.01 -4.08 -1.58
CA CYS A 338 21.86 -3.13 -2.30
C CYS A 338 21.02 -2.11 -3.10
N GLY A 339 20.14 -1.39 -2.40
CA GLY A 339 19.35 -0.29 -2.96
C GLY A 339 18.18 -0.76 -3.83
N GLY A 340 17.89 0.00 -4.86
CA GLY A 340 16.84 -0.26 -5.85
C GLY A 340 17.01 0.65 -7.06
N SER A 341 16.03 0.69 -7.95
CA SER A 341 16.04 1.66 -9.05
C SER A 341 15.78 3.08 -8.52
N GLY A 342 16.75 3.99 -8.66
CA GLY A 342 16.64 5.35 -8.14
C GLY A 342 16.62 5.43 -6.62
N ALA A 343 17.23 4.44 -5.94
CA ALA A 343 17.17 4.31 -4.49
C ALA A 343 18.48 3.73 -3.92
N LEU A 344 19.07 4.43 -2.95
CA LEU A 344 20.35 4.10 -2.33
C LEU A 344 20.16 3.52 -0.93
N SER A 345 20.65 2.30 -0.69
CA SER A 345 20.87 1.81 0.68
C SER A 345 22.09 2.53 1.25
N VAL A 346 21.89 3.49 2.16
CA VAL A 346 22.98 4.35 2.66
C VAL A 346 23.53 3.82 3.99
N TYR A 347 24.85 3.75 4.06
CA TYR A 347 25.63 3.46 5.25
C TYR A 347 26.57 4.61 5.57
N LYS A 348 26.78 4.86 6.86
CA LYS A 348 27.65 5.92 7.36
C LYS A 348 28.69 5.36 8.33
N SER A 349 29.92 5.85 8.24
CA SER A 349 30.97 5.53 9.20
C SER A 349 30.62 6.10 10.58
N CYS A 350 30.79 5.30 11.63
CA CYS A 350 30.53 5.69 13.00
C CYS A 350 31.54 5.02 13.95
N ASP A 351 31.71 5.57 15.15
CA ASP A 351 32.53 4.94 16.19
C ASP A 351 31.64 3.93 16.94
N GLY A 352 32.02 2.65 16.95
CA GLY A 352 31.18 1.50 17.33
C GLY A 352 30.23 1.66 18.52
N ASP A 353 30.61 2.40 19.56
CA ASP A 353 29.80 2.62 20.77
C ASP A 353 28.65 3.63 20.58
N ALA A 354 28.69 4.44 19.51
CA ALA A 354 27.66 5.42 19.13
C ALA A 354 26.84 5.00 17.89
N CYS A 355 27.18 3.88 17.26
CA CYS A 355 26.51 3.39 16.07
C CYS A 355 25.13 2.80 16.38
N SER A 356 24.11 3.20 15.63
CA SER A 356 22.79 2.57 15.64
C SER A 356 22.20 2.52 14.24
N ASN A 357 21.81 1.33 13.78
CA ASN A 357 21.10 1.21 12.51
C ASN A 357 19.73 1.86 12.63
N THR A 358 19.34 2.58 11.59
CA THR A 358 17.97 3.04 11.42
C THR A 358 17.09 1.83 11.12
N VAL A 359 16.20 1.52 12.05
CA VAL A 359 15.25 0.42 11.92
C VAL A 359 13.82 0.97 11.84
N PHE A 360 13.13 0.63 10.77
CA PHE A 360 11.70 0.80 10.65
C PHE A 360 11.00 -0.19 11.60
N HIS A 361 10.48 0.33 12.71
CA HIS A 361 9.72 -0.46 13.68
C HIS A 361 8.28 -0.64 13.17
N VAL A 362 7.94 -1.86 12.77
CA VAL A 362 6.55 -2.26 12.53
C VAL A 362 5.92 -2.50 13.91
N ASN A 363 5.43 -1.44 14.56
CA ASN A 363 4.97 -1.54 15.94
C ASN A 363 3.71 -2.42 16.06
N GLY A 364 3.91 -3.62 16.59
CA GLY A 364 2.92 -4.42 17.32
C GLY A 364 3.51 -5.10 18.56
N THR A 365 4.82 -5.07 18.78
CA THR A 365 5.50 -5.73 19.90
C THR A 365 6.71 -4.94 20.37
N GLU A 366 6.51 -3.84 21.09
CA GLU A 366 7.42 -3.48 22.18
C GLU A 366 6.61 -2.99 23.38
N SER A 367 6.90 -3.61 24.52
CA SER A 367 6.42 -3.18 25.82
C SER A 367 6.98 -1.78 26.09
N ALA A 368 6.08 -0.85 26.42
CA ALA A 368 6.42 0.48 26.85
C ALA A 368 7.49 0.45 27.96
N SER A 369 8.69 0.94 27.66
CA SER A 369 9.57 1.48 28.68
C SER A 369 9.43 3.00 28.67
N SER A 370 8.76 3.49 29.70
CA SER A 370 8.54 4.90 29.96
C SER A 370 9.87 5.63 30.19
N SER A 371 10.15 6.67 29.42
CA SER A 371 10.92 7.80 29.93
C SER A 371 10.23 9.11 29.55
N SER A 372 9.81 9.82 30.59
CA SER A 372 9.18 11.12 30.55
C SER A 372 10.22 12.19 30.20
N GLY A 373 10.06 12.85 29.05
CA GLY A 373 10.79 14.06 28.68
C GLY A 373 9.94 14.87 27.72
N GLY A 374 9.48 16.04 28.17
CA GLY A 374 8.52 16.87 27.45
C GLY A 374 9.11 17.69 26.30
N GLY A 375 8.23 18.11 25.39
CA GLY A 375 8.38 19.32 24.60
C GLY A 375 9.17 19.19 23.30
N SER A 376 8.63 18.46 22.33
CA SER A 376 8.82 18.75 20.91
C SER A 376 7.60 18.22 20.16
N SER A 377 7.05 19.01 19.23
CA SER A 377 5.95 18.61 18.36
C SER A 377 6.44 17.46 17.47
N GLU A 378 6.29 16.22 17.95
CA GLU A 378 6.54 15.02 17.15
C GLU A 378 5.57 15.04 15.96
N LYS A 379 6.12 15.16 14.74
CA LYS A 379 5.39 14.90 13.50
C LYS A 379 5.04 13.40 13.46
N ARG A 380 4.02 12.97 14.18
CA ARG A 380 3.29 11.74 13.85
C ARG A 380 2.17 12.18 12.92
N LYS A 381 2.43 12.15 11.62
CA LYS A 381 1.45 12.45 10.57
C LYS A 381 1.43 11.25 9.62
N ARG A 382 0.24 10.69 9.39
CA ARG A 382 0.00 9.49 8.56
C ARG A 382 -1.03 9.78 7.47
N HIS A 383 -0.98 8.90 6.47
CA HIS A 383 -1.19 9.18 5.06
C HIS A 383 -2.62 9.48 4.61
N ILE A 384 -2.70 10.39 3.64
CA ILE A 384 -3.78 10.45 2.65
C ILE A 384 -3.11 10.60 1.29
N HIS A 385 -3.49 9.75 0.33
CA HIS A 385 -2.84 9.64 -0.96
C HIS A 385 -3.31 10.68 -1.97
N LYS A 386 -2.46 10.99 -2.95
CA LYS A 386 -2.84 11.51 -4.26
C LYS A 386 -2.28 10.52 -5.29
N HIS A 387 -3.07 10.18 -6.31
CA HIS A 387 -2.59 9.37 -7.43
C HIS A 387 -2.43 10.27 -8.65
N ALA A 388 -1.28 10.16 -9.32
CA ALA A 388 -0.95 10.86 -10.55
C ALA A 388 -1.88 10.57 -11.75
N HIS A 389 -2.93 9.75 -11.61
CA HIS A 389 -4.03 9.65 -12.58
C HIS A 389 -5.44 9.50 -11.94
N GLY A 390 -5.59 9.88 -10.68
CA GLY A 390 -6.87 9.81 -9.99
C GLY A 390 -6.81 10.61 -8.71
N HIS A 391 -7.53 11.73 -8.67
CA HIS A 391 -7.74 12.51 -7.46
C HIS A 391 -8.21 11.58 -6.33
N ALA A 392 -7.52 11.54 -5.18
CA ALA A 392 -8.26 11.25 -3.96
C ALA A 392 -9.31 12.34 -3.83
N LYS A 393 -10.57 11.93 -3.64
CA LYS A 393 -11.68 12.85 -3.49
C LYS A 393 -12.39 12.61 -2.16
N PHE A 394 -12.51 13.66 -1.36
CA PHE A 394 -13.61 13.77 -0.41
C PHE A 394 -14.83 14.24 -1.22
N HIS A 395 -15.86 13.40 -1.33
CA HIS A 395 -17.09 13.75 -2.01
C HIS A 395 -18.24 13.84 -1.02
#